data_AF-A0AAW0IGE0-F1
#
_entry.id   AF-A0AAW0IGE0-F1
#
_cell.length_a   1.000
_cell.length_b   1.000
_cell.length_c   1.000
_cell.angle_alpha   90.00
_cell.angle_beta   90.00
_cell.angle_gamma   90.00
#
_symmetry.space_group_name_H-M   'P 1'
#
loop_
_entity.id
_entity.type
_entity.pdbx_description
1 polymer ?
#
loop_
_entity_poly.entity_id
_entity_poly.type
_entity_poly.pdbx_seq_one_letter_code
_entity_poly.pdbx_strand_id
1 'polypeptide(L)'
;MRLNYSILIKLLILQYLSVLCLSKDFDFFYFVLQWPGAYCDSKHSCCYPETGKPVTDFTIHGLWPEYKGGSYPSNCDPNSVFEKSQLSDLMTNLQKDWPSLSCPSSNGFRFWSHEWEKHGTCSESQIDQHDYFEAALNLKKKVNLLQILRIARIEPDDGFYSLDNIVRAIINGIGHTPRIECNKDSHGNSQLYQIYFCVDSSGSEIIECPVPPKGRCASKVQFPKDGFYPSNCDPNNSFNQDKLALVATIYNFGHTSGRNMGHAQTLGLKGKTNLLKALKSVGINPDGNSYSLQNIKNAIKGAIGYTPWIECNVDASGNSQLYQIYLCVDTFGSGLIECPIFPKGKCGSKIEFPSF
;
A
#
# COMPACT_ATOMS: atom_id res chain seq x y z
N MET A 1 -38.50 -59.87 -8.09
CA MET A 1 -38.10 -59.17 -6.86
C MET A 1 -38.81 -57.83 -6.80
N ARG A 2 -39.64 -57.58 -5.76
CA ARG A 2 -40.22 -56.24 -5.54
C ARG A 2 -39.13 -55.37 -4.90
N LEU A 3 -38.70 -54.34 -5.61
CA LEU A 3 -37.75 -53.36 -5.10
C LEU A 3 -38.41 -52.63 -3.92
N ASN A 4 -37.85 -52.80 -2.72
CA ASN A 4 -38.42 -52.24 -1.50
C ASN A 4 -38.08 -50.75 -1.45
N TYR A 5 -38.98 -49.90 -1.92
CA TYR A 5 -38.80 -48.44 -2.03
C TYR A 5 -38.32 -47.78 -0.72
N SER A 6 -38.69 -48.35 0.43
CA SER A 6 -38.22 -47.90 1.74
C SER A 6 -36.70 -48.04 1.91
N ILE A 7 -36.09 -49.09 1.36
CA ILE A 7 -34.64 -49.33 1.42
C ILE A 7 -33.92 -48.33 0.51
N LEU A 8 -34.46 -48.05 -0.68
CA LEU A 8 -33.92 -47.05 -1.61
C LEU A 8 -33.94 -45.64 -1.04
N ILE A 9 -35.04 -45.24 -0.39
CA ILE A 9 -35.15 -43.92 0.27
C ILE A 9 -34.16 -43.82 1.42
N LYS A 10 -34.02 -44.86 2.25
CA LYS A 10 -33.02 -44.87 3.33
C LYS A 10 -31.58 -44.81 2.82
N LEU A 11 -31.27 -45.50 1.72
CA LEU A 11 -29.96 -45.44 1.07
C LEU A 11 -29.69 -44.05 0.48
N LEU A 12 -30.67 -43.43 -0.17
CA LEU A 12 -30.57 -42.06 -0.68
C LEU A 12 -30.36 -41.05 0.45
N ILE A 13 -31.09 -41.16 1.56
CA ILE A 13 -30.93 -40.30 2.74
C ILE A 13 -29.55 -40.52 3.39
N LEU A 14 -29.08 -41.77 3.49
CA LEU A 14 -27.75 -42.07 4.02
C LEU A 14 -26.64 -41.54 3.11
N GLN A 15 -26.83 -41.62 1.79
CA GLN A 15 -25.93 -41.06 0.79
C GLN A 15 -25.92 -39.53 0.88
N TYR A 16 -27.09 -38.88 1.03
CA TYR A 16 -27.21 -37.44 1.24
C TYR A 16 -26.57 -36.97 2.56
N LEU A 17 -26.75 -37.72 3.65
CA LEU A 17 -26.12 -37.45 4.96
C LEU A 17 -24.60 -37.68 4.93
N SER A 18 -24.11 -38.64 4.15
CA SER A 18 -22.67 -38.86 3.96
C SER A 18 -22.00 -37.76 3.13
N VAL A 19 -22.72 -37.14 2.19
CA VAL A 19 -22.23 -35.98 1.42
C VAL A 19 -22.16 -34.71 2.28
N LEU A 20 -22.96 -34.60 3.35
CA LEU A 20 -22.91 -33.46 4.28
C LEU A 20 -21.73 -33.52 5.26
N CYS A 21 -20.97 -34.62 5.27
CA CYS A 21 -19.74 -34.75 6.03
C CYS A 21 -18.51 -34.49 5.14
N LEU A 22 -18.56 -33.42 4.31
CA LEU A 22 -17.33 -32.79 3.85
C LEU A 22 -16.61 -32.31 5.12
N SER A 23 -15.59 -33.05 5.53
CA SER A 23 -14.63 -32.59 6.53
C SER A 23 -14.08 -31.27 6.01
N LYS A 24 -14.41 -30.14 6.66
CA LYS A 24 -13.75 -28.89 6.33
C LYS A 24 -12.26 -29.07 6.64
N ASP A 25 -11.41 -28.79 5.66
CA ASP A 25 -9.96 -28.93 5.81
C ASP A 25 -9.37 -27.91 6.78
N PHE A 26 -10.16 -26.90 7.19
CA PHE A 26 -9.83 -25.86 8.17
C PHE A 26 -11.11 -25.25 8.80
N ASP A 27 -10.98 -24.46 9.87
CA ASP A 27 -12.12 -23.90 10.62
C ASP A 27 -12.44 -22.43 10.27
N PHE A 28 -11.41 -21.61 10.09
CA PHE A 28 -11.50 -20.15 9.86
C PHE A 28 -10.21 -19.66 9.20
N PHE A 29 -10.15 -18.42 8.72
CA PHE A 29 -8.89 -17.81 8.29
C PHE A 29 -8.39 -16.76 9.28
N TYR A 30 -7.08 -16.64 9.42
CA TYR A 30 -6.46 -15.36 9.76
C TYR A 30 -6.27 -14.52 8.51
N PHE A 31 -6.95 -13.38 8.44
CA PHE A 31 -6.60 -12.31 7.52
C PHE A 31 -5.58 -11.39 8.16
N VAL A 32 -4.38 -11.33 7.58
CA VAL A 32 -3.21 -10.69 8.18
C VAL A 32 -2.84 -9.45 7.38
N LEU A 33 -2.91 -8.31 8.05
CA LEU A 33 -2.40 -7.03 7.56
C LEU A 33 -1.06 -6.71 8.18
N GLN A 34 -0.16 -6.13 7.40
CA GLN A 34 1.17 -5.71 7.83
C GLN A 34 1.33 -4.20 7.63
N TRP A 35 2.04 -3.55 8.56
CA TRP A 35 2.47 -2.17 8.39
C TRP A 35 3.86 -2.11 7.72
N PRO A 36 3.98 -1.56 6.50
CA PRO A 36 5.27 -1.49 5.80
C PRO A 36 6.36 -0.75 6.59
N GLY A 37 6.02 0.31 7.31
CA GLY A 37 6.97 1.06 8.13
C GLY A 37 7.67 0.18 9.17
N ALA A 38 6.92 -0.68 9.86
CA ALA A 38 7.48 -1.59 10.87
C ALA A 38 8.28 -2.76 10.27
N TYR A 39 7.95 -3.18 9.04
CA TYR A 39 8.76 -4.17 8.32
C TYR A 39 10.13 -3.60 7.96
N CYS A 40 10.15 -2.37 7.43
CA CYS A 40 11.34 -1.75 6.87
C CYS A 40 12.23 -1.04 7.89
N ASP A 41 11.71 -0.70 9.07
CA ASP A 41 12.50 -0.18 10.22
C ASP A 41 12.98 -1.30 11.16
N SER A 42 12.90 -2.56 10.74
CA SER A 42 13.48 -3.68 11.49
C SER A 42 14.96 -3.88 11.13
N LYS A 43 15.62 -4.84 11.80
CA LYS A 43 17.02 -5.22 11.46
C LYS A 43 17.14 -5.97 10.13
N HIS A 44 16.02 -6.31 9.49
CA HIS A 44 16.00 -7.02 8.22
C HIS A 44 16.00 -6.04 7.05
N SER A 45 16.59 -6.45 5.92
CA SER A 45 16.55 -5.66 4.69
C SER A 45 15.11 -5.59 4.14
N CYS A 46 14.71 -4.42 3.63
CA CYS A 46 13.40 -4.19 3.02
C CYS A 46 13.55 -3.43 1.71
N CYS A 47 13.10 -4.01 0.60
CA CYS A 47 13.15 -3.37 -0.71
C CYS A 47 11.74 -2.97 -1.15
N TYR A 48 11.61 -1.82 -1.81
CA TYR A 48 10.35 -1.48 -2.46
C TYR A 48 10.09 -2.42 -3.66
N PRO A 49 8.83 -2.69 -4.00
CA PRO A 49 8.47 -3.36 -5.24
C PRO A 49 9.02 -2.63 -6.48
N GLU A 50 9.06 -3.34 -7.61
CA GLU A 50 9.43 -2.74 -8.91
C GLU A 50 8.47 -1.61 -9.33
N THR A 51 7.24 -1.62 -8.81
CA THR A 51 6.23 -0.57 -9.02
C THR A 51 6.50 0.70 -8.20
N GLY A 52 7.54 0.71 -7.37
CA GLY A 52 7.96 1.83 -6.52
C GLY A 52 7.46 1.72 -5.09
N LYS A 53 7.60 2.81 -4.33
CA LYS A 53 7.19 2.87 -2.92
C LYS A 53 5.68 2.59 -2.81
N PRO A 54 5.24 1.63 -1.98
CA PRO A 54 3.83 1.42 -1.69
C PRO A 54 3.16 2.68 -1.14
N VAL A 55 1.85 2.80 -1.34
CA VAL A 55 1.07 3.86 -0.70
C VAL A 55 1.12 3.69 0.83
N THR A 56 1.03 4.81 1.55
CA THR A 56 0.97 4.83 3.01
C THR A 56 -0.32 4.19 3.52
N ASP A 57 -0.31 2.87 3.68
CA ASP A 57 -1.40 2.07 4.22
C ASP A 57 -0.85 0.73 4.74
N PHE A 58 -1.66 0.02 5.53
CA PHE A 58 -1.42 -1.40 5.76
C PHE A 58 -1.48 -2.15 4.42
N THR A 59 -0.66 -3.18 4.27
CA THR A 59 -0.67 -4.09 3.13
C THR A 59 -1.09 -5.48 3.59
N ILE A 60 -1.63 -6.29 2.68
CA ILE A 60 -1.93 -7.69 2.96
C ILE A 60 -0.60 -8.43 3.13
N HIS A 61 -0.51 -9.27 4.16
CA HIS A 61 0.48 -10.32 4.26
C HIS A 61 -0.10 -11.62 3.72
N GLY A 62 -1.25 -12.04 4.23
CA GLY A 62 -1.94 -13.23 3.72
C GLY A 62 -3.29 -13.53 4.35
N LEU A 63 -3.89 -14.60 3.85
CA LEU A 63 -5.18 -15.15 4.28
C LEU A 63 -4.96 -16.62 4.65
N TRP A 64 -4.79 -16.93 5.92
CA TRP A 64 -4.24 -18.22 6.34
C TRP A 64 -5.31 -19.11 6.96
N PRO A 65 -5.60 -20.28 6.39
CA PRO A 65 -6.46 -21.28 7.02
C PRO A 65 -5.94 -21.69 8.40
N GLU A 66 -6.83 -21.83 9.37
CA GLU A 66 -6.51 -22.13 10.76
C GLU A 66 -7.48 -23.16 11.34
N TYR A 67 -7.01 -23.91 12.33
CA TYR A 67 -7.85 -24.78 13.15
C TYR A 67 -8.17 -24.12 14.49
N LYS A 68 -9.36 -24.38 15.03
CA LYS A 68 -9.73 -23.95 16.40
C LYS A 68 -8.83 -24.52 17.50
N GLY A 69 -8.09 -25.60 17.21
CA GLY A 69 -7.07 -26.15 18.09
C GLY A 69 -5.80 -25.30 18.22
N GLY A 70 -5.65 -24.24 17.43
CA GLY A 70 -4.48 -23.34 17.43
C GLY A 70 -3.30 -23.81 16.58
N SER A 71 -3.48 -24.88 15.80
CA SER A 71 -2.59 -25.29 14.69
C SER A 71 -3.18 -24.84 13.35
N TYR A 72 -2.40 -24.93 12.27
CA TYR A 72 -2.84 -24.59 10.91
C TYR A 72 -2.40 -25.66 9.91
N PRO A 73 -3.16 -25.89 8.82
CA PRO A 73 -2.70 -26.68 7.70
C PRO A 73 -1.74 -25.86 6.82
N SER A 74 -0.82 -26.54 6.12
CA SER A 74 0.11 -25.88 5.19
C SER A 74 0.55 -26.82 4.07
N ASN A 75 0.79 -26.27 2.88
CA ASN A 75 1.29 -27.01 1.71
C ASN A 75 0.39 -28.22 1.36
N CYS A 76 -0.92 -27.98 1.27
CA CYS A 76 -1.93 -29.03 1.25
C CYS A 76 -2.07 -29.76 -0.09
N ASP A 77 -1.83 -29.07 -1.21
CA ASP A 77 -1.80 -29.68 -2.53
C ASP A 77 -0.52 -29.30 -3.29
N PRO A 78 0.45 -30.22 -3.43
CA PRO A 78 1.66 -29.96 -4.21
C PRO A 78 1.42 -29.91 -5.74
N ASN A 79 0.25 -30.32 -6.22
CA ASN A 79 -0.11 -30.25 -7.64
C ASN A 79 -0.87 -28.96 -7.99
N SER A 80 -1.40 -28.26 -6.99
CA SER A 80 -2.05 -26.96 -7.17
C SER A 80 -1.01 -25.84 -7.24
N VAL A 81 -0.38 -25.73 -8.41
CA VAL A 81 0.69 -24.75 -8.67
C VAL A 81 0.08 -23.38 -8.94
N PHE A 82 0.74 -22.33 -8.45
CA PHE A 82 0.33 -20.95 -8.67
C PHE A 82 0.30 -20.54 -10.15
N GLU A 83 -0.87 -20.13 -10.65
CA GLU A 83 -1.10 -19.73 -12.04
C GLU A 83 -1.31 -18.22 -12.19
N LYS A 84 -0.30 -17.51 -12.70
CA LYS A 84 -0.34 -16.05 -12.90
C LYS A 84 -1.49 -15.57 -13.77
N SER A 85 -1.88 -16.35 -14.78
CA SER A 85 -2.94 -16.00 -15.74
C SER A 85 -4.31 -15.86 -15.06
N GLN A 86 -4.54 -16.59 -13.97
CA GLN A 86 -5.79 -16.51 -13.23
C GLN A 86 -5.92 -15.19 -12.45
N LEU A 87 -4.87 -14.36 -12.32
CA LEU A 87 -4.92 -13.12 -11.52
C LEU A 87 -4.80 -11.86 -12.37
N SER A 88 -5.00 -11.97 -13.69
CA SER A 88 -4.75 -10.88 -14.63
C SER A 88 -5.60 -9.64 -14.36
N ASP A 89 -6.85 -9.82 -13.95
CA ASP A 89 -7.81 -8.78 -13.55
C ASP A 89 -7.52 -8.20 -12.16
N LEU A 90 -6.91 -8.98 -11.27
CA LEU A 90 -6.56 -8.56 -9.91
C LEU A 90 -5.19 -7.87 -9.81
N MET A 91 -4.37 -7.90 -10.87
CA MET A 91 -2.95 -7.51 -10.84
C MET A 91 -2.69 -6.12 -10.28
N THR A 92 -3.48 -5.12 -10.70
CA THR A 92 -3.31 -3.73 -10.24
C THR A 92 -3.54 -3.62 -8.72
N ASN A 93 -4.53 -4.35 -8.22
CA ASN A 93 -4.88 -4.36 -6.80
C ASN A 93 -3.85 -5.14 -5.99
N LEU A 94 -3.37 -6.29 -6.49
CA LEU A 94 -2.32 -7.07 -5.84
C LEU A 94 -1.01 -6.27 -5.70
N GLN A 95 -0.57 -5.60 -6.77
CA GLN A 95 0.64 -4.78 -6.74
C GLN A 95 0.55 -3.62 -5.74
N LYS A 96 -0.65 -3.09 -5.51
CA LYS A 96 -0.88 -1.95 -4.63
C LYS A 96 -1.09 -2.37 -3.17
N ASP A 97 -1.96 -3.34 -2.96
CA ASP A 97 -2.50 -3.68 -1.64
C ASP A 97 -1.86 -4.95 -1.05
N TRP A 98 -1.14 -5.76 -1.86
CA TRP A 98 -0.38 -6.94 -1.44
C TRP A 98 1.08 -6.98 -1.98
N PRO A 99 1.86 -5.88 -1.88
CA PRO A 99 3.24 -5.85 -2.37
C PRO A 99 4.19 -6.75 -1.59
N SER A 100 5.26 -7.22 -2.25
CA SER A 100 6.43 -7.79 -1.56
C SER A 100 7.38 -6.68 -1.12
N LEU A 101 7.80 -6.73 0.14
CA LEU A 101 8.83 -5.85 0.70
C LEU A 101 10.20 -6.54 0.84
N SER A 102 10.31 -7.78 0.37
CA SER A 102 11.57 -8.55 0.45
C SER A 102 12.62 -8.01 -0.53
N CYS A 103 13.89 -8.20 -0.19
CA CYS A 103 15.01 -7.92 -1.09
C CYS A 103 15.48 -9.17 -1.85
N PRO A 104 15.94 -9.03 -3.11
CA PRO A 104 15.92 -7.80 -3.91
C PRO A 104 14.49 -7.38 -4.31
N SER A 105 14.34 -6.14 -4.79
CA SER A 105 13.07 -5.63 -5.36
C SER A 105 12.47 -6.64 -6.35
N SER A 106 11.14 -6.77 -6.33
CA SER A 106 10.43 -7.74 -7.18
C SER A 106 9.04 -7.26 -7.56
N ASN A 107 8.45 -7.93 -8.55
CA ASN A 107 7.07 -7.76 -9.01
C ASN A 107 6.01 -8.46 -8.15
N GLY A 108 6.37 -9.04 -6.99
CA GLY A 108 5.43 -9.65 -6.06
C GLY A 108 5.07 -11.13 -6.34
N PHE A 109 5.26 -11.64 -7.55
CA PHE A 109 4.81 -13.00 -7.90
C PHE A 109 5.40 -14.11 -7.04
N ARG A 110 6.67 -13.98 -6.61
CA ARG A 110 7.28 -14.97 -5.70
C ARG A 110 6.58 -14.99 -4.33
N PHE A 111 6.14 -13.83 -3.87
CA PHE A 111 5.43 -13.72 -2.60
C PHE A 111 4.02 -14.30 -2.73
N TRP A 112 3.28 -13.96 -3.79
CA TRP A 112 1.94 -14.50 -4.02
C TRP A 112 1.96 -16.02 -4.26
N SER A 113 2.93 -16.55 -5.01
CA SER A 113 3.13 -18.00 -5.17
C SER A 113 3.39 -18.67 -3.82
N HIS A 114 4.23 -18.07 -2.95
CA HIS A 114 4.45 -18.60 -1.60
C HIS A 114 3.16 -18.64 -0.76
N GLU A 115 2.39 -17.55 -0.75
CA GLU A 115 1.14 -17.46 0.01
C GLU A 115 0.09 -18.43 -0.53
N TRP A 116 0.00 -18.60 -1.86
CA TRP A 116 -0.88 -19.60 -2.45
C TRP A 116 -0.46 -21.03 -2.09
N GLU A 117 0.77 -21.42 -2.43
CA GLU A 117 1.24 -22.80 -2.29
C GLU A 117 1.25 -23.26 -0.83
N LYS A 118 1.59 -22.36 0.10
CA LYS A 118 1.66 -22.67 1.52
C LYS A 118 0.30 -22.59 2.22
N HIS A 119 -0.54 -21.60 1.88
CA HIS A 119 -1.77 -21.32 2.61
C HIS A 119 -3.03 -21.48 1.74
N GLY A 120 -3.06 -20.90 0.55
CA GLY A 120 -4.21 -20.97 -0.36
C GLY A 120 -4.61 -22.39 -0.77
N THR A 121 -3.65 -23.28 -1.03
CA THR A 121 -3.91 -24.71 -1.35
C THR A 121 -4.66 -25.45 -0.23
N CYS A 122 -4.59 -24.94 1.01
CA CYS A 122 -5.32 -25.51 2.14
C CYS A 122 -6.77 -25.02 2.26
N SER A 123 -7.20 -24.16 1.33
CA SER A 123 -8.57 -23.63 1.27
C SER A 123 -9.33 -24.02 0.00
N GLU A 124 -8.75 -24.88 -0.85
CA GLU A 124 -9.32 -25.26 -2.15
C GLU A 124 -10.67 -25.99 -2.05
N SER A 125 -11.01 -26.57 -0.90
CA SER A 125 -12.34 -27.11 -0.64
C SER A 125 -13.42 -26.04 -0.49
N GLN A 126 -13.06 -24.75 -0.42
CA GLN A 126 -13.97 -23.61 -0.24
C GLN A 126 -13.77 -22.51 -1.29
N ILE A 127 -12.52 -22.16 -1.62
CA ILE A 127 -12.15 -21.05 -2.52
C ILE A 127 -10.98 -21.46 -3.41
N ASP A 128 -11.07 -21.18 -4.71
CA ASP A 128 -9.99 -21.44 -5.67
C ASP A 128 -8.92 -20.34 -5.62
N GLN A 129 -7.92 -20.41 -6.52
CA GLN A 129 -6.83 -19.44 -6.53
C GLN A 129 -7.31 -18.01 -6.79
N HIS A 130 -8.17 -17.78 -7.77
CA HIS A 130 -8.65 -16.43 -8.06
C HIS A 130 -9.43 -15.91 -6.84
N ASP A 131 -10.38 -16.70 -6.34
CA ASP A 131 -11.25 -16.34 -5.23
C ASP A 131 -10.45 -16.09 -3.94
N TYR A 132 -9.36 -16.82 -3.70
CA TYR A 132 -8.46 -16.61 -2.55
C TYR A 132 -7.83 -15.22 -2.55
N PHE A 133 -7.29 -14.79 -3.69
CA PHE A 133 -6.69 -13.47 -3.82
C PHE A 133 -7.76 -12.36 -3.83
N GLU A 134 -8.90 -12.59 -4.49
CA GLU A 134 -10.00 -11.63 -4.50
C GLU A 134 -10.60 -11.44 -3.11
N ALA A 135 -10.81 -12.51 -2.35
CA ALA A 135 -11.29 -12.48 -0.97
C ALA A 135 -10.39 -11.61 -0.08
N ALA A 136 -9.08 -11.82 -0.11
CA ALA A 136 -8.13 -11.02 0.67
C ALA A 136 -8.16 -9.52 0.29
N LEU A 137 -8.28 -9.20 -1.00
CA LEU A 137 -8.42 -7.83 -1.49
C LEU A 137 -9.74 -7.19 -1.04
N ASN A 138 -10.84 -7.94 -1.07
CA ASN A 138 -12.15 -7.49 -0.60
C ASN A 138 -12.14 -7.25 0.92
N LEU A 139 -11.53 -8.15 1.69
CA LEU A 139 -11.34 -7.99 3.14
C LEU A 139 -10.49 -6.76 3.45
N LYS A 140 -9.40 -6.51 2.72
CA LYS A 140 -8.56 -5.30 2.86
C LYS A 140 -9.38 -4.02 2.70
N LYS A 141 -10.24 -3.99 1.68
CA LYS A 141 -11.13 -2.85 1.39
C LYS A 141 -12.19 -2.68 2.48
N LYS A 142 -12.77 -3.78 2.99
CA LYS A 142 -13.79 -3.79 4.05
C LYS A 142 -13.23 -3.30 5.38
N VAL A 143 -12.03 -3.73 5.75
CA VAL A 143 -11.39 -3.40 7.03
C VAL A 143 -10.93 -1.94 7.08
N ASN A 144 -10.33 -1.40 6.01
CA ASN A 144 -9.82 -0.02 5.93
C ASN A 144 -9.10 0.46 7.21
N LEU A 145 -8.14 -0.36 7.67
CA LEU A 145 -7.54 -0.30 9.00
C LEU A 145 -6.92 1.05 9.33
N LEU A 146 -6.15 1.64 8.40
CA LEU A 146 -5.51 2.93 8.65
C LEU A 146 -6.56 4.01 8.93
N GLN A 147 -7.65 4.07 8.15
CA GLN A 147 -8.70 5.05 8.36
C GLN A 147 -9.37 4.92 9.74
N ILE A 148 -9.58 3.68 10.22
CA ILE A 148 -10.12 3.42 11.56
C ILE A 148 -9.19 4.01 12.63
N LEU A 149 -7.88 3.76 12.51
CA LEU A 149 -6.89 4.31 13.45
C LEU A 149 -6.85 5.84 13.40
N ARG A 150 -6.91 6.45 12.20
CA ARG A 150 -6.96 7.91 12.03
C ARG A 150 -8.16 8.57 12.70
N ILE A 151 -9.35 7.98 12.59
CA ILE A 151 -10.57 8.47 13.26
C ILE A 151 -10.37 8.51 14.78
N ALA A 152 -9.62 7.54 15.32
CA ALA A 152 -9.23 7.49 16.73
C ALA A 152 -8.01 8.37 17.08
N ARG A 153 -7.50 9.17 16.14
CA ARG A 153 -6.29 10.01 16.25
C ARG A 153 -5.03 9.20 16.54
N ILE A 154 -4.95 7.99 15.96
CA ILE A 154 -3.78 7.13 15.97
C ILE A 154 -3.17 7.19 14.57
N GLU A 155 -2.09 7.95 14.42
CA GLU A 155 -1.44 8.21 13.14
C GLU A 155 -0.05 7.57 13.08
N PRO A 156 0.44 7.18 11.89
CA PRO A 156 1.82 6.73 11.72
C PRO A 156 2.78 7.93 11.76
N ASP A 157 3.09 8.40 12.96
CA ASP A 157 3.84 9.64 13.24
C ASP A 157 5.10 9.42 14.09
N ASP A 158 5.58 8.17 14.18
CA ASP A 158 6.62 7.71 15.12
C ASP A 158 6.21 7.84 16.61
N GLY A 159 4.96 8.21 16.89
CA GLY A 159 4.39 8.30 18.23
C GLY A 159 4.15 6.94 18.86
N PHE A 160 4.06 6.93 20.20
CA PHE A 160 3.75 5.74 20.99
C PHE A 160 2.30 5.77 21.47
N TYR A 161 1.55 4.74 21.12
CA TYR A 161 0.14 4.61 21.42
C TYR A 161 -0.12 3.46 22.38
N SER A 162 -1.09 3.62 23.28
CA SER A 162 -1.53 2.54 24.16
C SER A 162 -2.08 1.39 23.33
N LEU A 163 -1.61 0.17 23.57
CA LEU A 163 -2.11 -1.03 22.90
C LEU A 163 -3.64 -1.16 23.06
N ASP A 164 -4.15 -0.91 24.27
CA ASP A 164 -5.58 -0.91 24.56
C ASP A 164 -6.36 0.12 23.74
N ASN A 165 -5.77 1.28 23.43
CA ASN A 165 -6.44 2.30 22.61
C ASN A 165 -6.48 1.88 21.14
N ILE A 166 -5.41 1.25 20.63
CA ILE A 166 -5.39 0.66 19.28
C ILE A 166 -6.46 -0.43 19.17
N VAL A 167 -6.47 -1.38 20.10
CA VAL A 167 -7.44 -2.48 20.12
C VAL A 167 -8.87 -1.94 20.19
N ARG A 168 -9.14 -0.97 21.06
CA ARG A 168 -10.47 -0.35 21.19
C ARG A 168 -10.89 0.40 19.92
N ALA A 169 -9.97 1.12 19.27
CA ALA A 169 -10.25 1.80 18.01
C ALA A 169 -10.67 0.80 16.93
N ILE A 170 -9.96 -0.32 16.83
CA ILE A 170 -10.25 -1.37 15.86
C ILE A 170 -11.58 -2.07 16.17
N ILE A 171 -11.85 -2.41 17.43
CA ILE A 171 -13.14 -2.99 17.84
C ILE A 171 -14.29 -2.04 17.49
N ASN A 172 -14.15 -0.73 17.76
CA ASN A 172 -15.19 0.24 17.42
C ASN A 172 -15.43 0.39 15.91
N GLY A 173 -14.39 0.18 15.08
CA GLY A 173 -14.49 0.30 13.63
C GLY A 173 -14.99 -0.97 12.92
N ILE A 174 -14.68 -2.15 13.45
CA ILE A 174 -14.92 -3.45 12.78
C ILE A 174 -15.96 -4.29 13.52
N GLY A 175 -16.19 -4.04 14.81
CA GLY A 175 -17.06 -4.84 15.67
C GLY A 175 -16.42 -6.12 16.20
N HIS A 176 -15.14 -6.38 15.87
CA HIS A 176 -14.44 -7.60 16.24
C HIS A 176 -13.06 -7.35 16.85
N THR A 177 -12.64 -8.26 17.73
CA THR A 177 -11.36 -8.13 18.45
C THR A 177 -10.18 -8.55 17.55
N PRO A 178 -9.23 -7.64 17.25
CA PRO A 178 -8.05 -8.01 16.49
C PRO A 178 -6.98 -8.71 17.34
N ARG A 179 -6.12 -9.49 16.69
CA ARG A 179 -4.76 -9.76 17.21
C ARG A 179 -3.83 -8.63 16.84
N ILE A 180 -3.00 -8.20 17.78
CA ILE A 180 -1.88 -7.31 17.48
C ILE A 180 -0.57 -8.07 17.64
N GLU A 181 0.26 -8.03 16.61
CA GLU A 181 1.64 -8.47 16.64
C GLU A 181 2.57 -7.28 16.50
N CYS A 182 3.61 -7.28 17.34
CA CYS A 182 4.63 -6.25 17.35
C CYS A 182 5.98 -6.88 17.06
N ASN A 183 6.80 -6.19 16.28
CA ASN A 183 8.21 -6.50 16.16
C ASN A 183 9.04 -5.42 16.88
N LYS A 184 10.36 -5.46 16.68
CA LYS A 184 11.29 -4.48 17.21
C LYS A 184 11.89 -3.66 16.07
N ASP A 185 11.95 -2.35 16.26
CA ASP A 185 12.67 -1.47 15.34
C ASP A 185 14.20 -1.62 15.51
N SER A 186 14.95 -0.87 14.70
CA SER A 186 16.41 -0.77 14.76
C SER A 186 16.94 -0.31 16.14
N HIS A 187 16.14 0.42 16.92
CA HIS A 187 16.45 0.93 18.26
C HIS A 187 15.95 0.02 19.41
N GLY A 188 15.23 -1.07 19.11
CA GLY A 188 14.66 -1.99 20.10
C GLY A 188 13.28 -1.58 20.65
N ASN A 189 12.64 -0.55 20.09
CA ASN A 189 11.27 -0.15 20.43
C ASN A 189 10.27 -1.21 19.97
N SER A 190 9.22 -1.43 20.77
CA SER A 190 8.08 -2.26 20.33
C SER A 190 7.25 -1.44 19.35
N GLN A 191 7.06 -1.91 18.12
CA GLN A 191 6.30 -1.20 17.10
C GLN A 191 5.17 -2.06 16.51
N LEU A 192 4.10 -1.39 16.08
CA LEU A 192 2.92 -2.03 15.47
C LEU A 192 3.30 -2.66 14.13
N TYR A 193 3.33 -3.99 14.07
CA TYR A 193 3.83 -4.71 12.90
C TYR A 193 2.72 -5.37 12.08
N GLN A 194 1.98 -6.31 12.68
CA GLN A 194 0.90 -7.02 12.00
C GLN A 194 -0.38 -7.00 12.83
N ILE A 195 -1.52 -6.96 12.13
CA ILE A 195 -2.84 -7.02 12.72
C ILE A 195 -3.59 -8.17 12.06
N TYR A 196 -4.15 -9.06 12.88
CA TYR A 196 -4.88 -10.23 12.42
C TYR A 196 -6.36 -10.07 12.72
N PHE A 197 -7.17 -10.45 11.75
CA PHE A 197 -8.61 -10.60 11.86
C PHE A 197 -8.98 -12.05 11.58
N CYS A 198 -9.97 -12.57 12.29
CA CYS A 198 -10.52 -13.87 11.93
C CYS A 198 -11.61 -13.69 10.89
N VAL A 199 -11.62 -14.57 9.90
CA VAL A 199 -12.60 -14.60 8.81
C VAL A 199 -13.26 -15.96 8.80
N ASP A 200 -14.54 -16.00 8.51
CA ASP A 200 -15.26 -17.26 8.36
C ASP A 200 -14.65 -18.13 7.25
N SER A 201 -14.97 -19.43 7.25
CA SER A 201 -14.34 -20.37 6.30
C SER A 201 -14.68 -20.12 4.83
N SER A 202 -15.65 -19.24 4.51
CA SER A 202 -15.91 -18.79 3.13
C SER A 202 -14.99 -17.65 2.67
N GLY A 203 -14.23 -17.04 3.58
CA GLY A 203 -13.33 -15.92 3.26
C GLY A 203 -14.04 -14.57 3.10
N SER A 204 -15.28 -14.43 3.55
CA SER A 204 -16.11 -13.25 3.23
C SER A 204 -16.36 -12.31 4.42
N GLU A 205 -16.56 -12.86 5.62
CA GLU A 205 -17.03 -12.13 6.78
C GLU A 205 -16.01 -12.18 7.93
N ILE A 206 -15.72 -11.01 8.50
CA ILE A 206 -14.95 -10.93 9.74
C ILE A 206 -15.78 -11.55 10.86
N ILE A 207 -15.17 -12.38 11.69
CA ILE A 207 -15.79 -13.05 12.82
C ILE A 207 -14.95 -12.85 14.09
N GLU A 208 -15.54 -13.13 15.25
CA GLU A 208 -14.75 -13.26 16.48
C GLU A 208 -13.76 -14.41 16.36
N CYS A 209 -12.53 -14.15 16.78
CA CYS A 209 -11.48 -15.16 16.76
C CYS A 209 -11.80 -16.31 17.72
N PRO A 210 -11.91 -17.56 17.24
CA PRO A 210 -12.22 -18.70 18.11
C PRO A 210 -11.15 -18.97 19.17
N VAL A 211 -9.90 -18.61 18.86
CA VAL A 211 -8.76 -18.73 19.77
C VAL A 211 -8.23 -17.33 20.05
N PRO A 212 -8.27 -16.86 21.32
CA PRO A 212 -7.74 -15.55 21.66
C PRO A 212 -6.22 -15.57 21.43
N PRO A 213 -5.71 -14.71 20.55
CA PRO A 213 -4.33 -14.84 20.14
C PRO A 213 -3.38 -14.19 21.15
N LYS A 214 -2.26 -14.85 21.42
CA LYS A 214 -1.19 -14.32 22.28
C LYS A 214 -0.29 -13.40 21.45
N GLY A 215 -0.47 -12.08 21.60
CA GLY A 215 0.45 -11.07 21.08
C GLY A 215 1.59 -10.80 22.07
N ARG A 216 2.80 -10.53 21.55
CA ARG A 216 3.93 -10.01 22.35
C ARG A 216 4.14 -8.55 22.03
N CYS A 217 3.25 -7.71 22.54
CA CYS A 217 3.35 -6.25 22.42
C CYS A 217 3.59 -5.62 23.80
N ALA A 218 4.34 -4.53 23.83
CA ALA A 218 4.39 -3.67 25.00
C ALA A 218 3.04 -2.95 25.22
N SER A 219 2.80 -2.42 26.42
CA SER A 219 1.58 -1.65 26.73
C SER A 219 1.47 -0.36 25.92
N LYS A 220 2.61 0.19 25.48
CA LYS A 220 2.70 1.25 24.47
C LYS A 220 3.54 0.77 23.31
N VAL A 221 3.04 0.97 22.10
CA VAL A 221 3.69 0.55 20.86
C VAL A 221 3.87 1.75 19.95
N GLN A 222 5.02 1.82 19.29
CA GLN A 222 5.30 2.83 18.28
C GLN A 222 4.44 2.56 17.04
N PHE A 223 3.87 3.60 16.45
CA PHE A 223 3.32 3.54 15.10
C PHE A 223 4.28 4.29 14.16
N PRO A 224 5.26 3.57 13.57
CA PRO A 224 6.33 4.22 12.82
C PRO A 224 5.75 4.89 11.58
N LYS A 225 6.30 6.06 11.23
CA LYS A 225 5.92 6.76 10.02
C LYS A 225 6.17 5.89 8.78
N ASP A 226 5.36 6.07 7.76
CA ASP A 226 5.65 5.50 6.45
C ASP A 226 6.80 6.29 5.79
N GLY A 227 8.02 6.04 6.25
CA GLY A 227 9.21 6.64 5.69
C GLY A 227 10.34 6.74 6.70
N PHE A 228 11.09 5.66 6.87
CA PHE A 228 12.51 5.80 7.16
C PHE A 228 13.31 4.73 6.41
N TYR A 229 14.35 5.21 5.75
CA TYR A 229 15.15 4.52 4.76
C TYR A 229 16.12 3.56 5.45
N PRO A 230 16.03 2.23 5.24
CA PRO A 230 17.21 1.42 5.43
C PRO A 230 18.19 1.80 4.31
N SER A 231 19.36 2.30 4.72
CA SER A 231 20.56 2.56 3.91
C SER A 231 21.03 1.38 3.04
N ASN A 232 20.36 0.24 3.13
CA ASN A 232 20.75 -1.04 2.54
C ASN A 232 19.91 -1.41 1.30
N CYS A 233 19.09 -0.48 0.81
CA CYS A 233 18.26 -0.71 -0.38
C CYS A 233 18.61 0.22 -1.54
N ASP A 234 19.77 0.88 -1.43
CA ASP A 234 20.49 1.43 -2.55
C ASP A 234 21.78 0.61 -2.77
N PRO A 235 22.00 -0.02 -3.94
CA PRO A 235 23.32 -0.55 -4.28
C PRO A 235 24.41 0.55 -4.29
N ASN A 236 24.05 1.83 -4.20
CA ASN A 236 24.94 2.99 -4.23
C ASN A 236 24.63 4.03 -3.13
N ASN A 237 24.71 3.61 -1.87
CA ASN A 237 24.90 4.46 -0.68
C ASN A 237 25.17 5.98 -0.94
N SER A 238 24.20 6.88 -0.68
CA SER A 238 24.45 8.21 -0.11
C SER A 238 23.18 8.90 0.43
N PHE A 239 23.35 9.58 1.58
CA PHE A 239 22.39 10.35 2.40
C PHE A 239 21.39 11.26 1.63
N ASN A 240 20.14 11.39 2.10
CA ASN A 240 19.65 12.48 3.00
C ASN A 240 18.11 12.45 3.18
N GLN A 241 17.63 12.98 4.31
CA GLN A 241 16.23 13.00 4.79
C GLN A 241 15.34 14.11 4.19
N ASP A 242 14.01 13.88 4.29
CA ASP A 242 12.88 14.81 4.46
C ASP A 242 11.85 15.09 3.33
N LYS A 243 10.65 14.50 3.53
CA LYS A 243 9.27 15.07 3.65
C LYS A 243 8.52 15.78 2.48
N LEU A 244 7.24 15.35 2.39
CA LEU A 244 5.98 16.03 2.00
C LEU A 244 5.58 16.09 0.51
N ALA A 245 4.50 15.36 0.19
CA ALA A 245 3.93 15.19 -1.14
C ALA A 245 3.28 16.47 -1.70
N LEU A 246 3.89 17.01 -2.76
CA LEU A 246 3.43 18.12 -3.59
C LEU A 246 3.55 17.69 -5.06
N VAL A 247 2.48 17.73 -5.85
CA VAL A 247 2.50 17.20 -7.23
C VAL A 247 3.32 18.13 -8.14
N ALA A 248 4.56 17.75 -8.41
CA ALA A 248 5.35 18.03 -9.61
C ALA A 248 5.80 16.65 -10.16
N THR A 249 5.84 16.34 -11.46
CA THR A 249 6.93 16.72 -12.38
C THR A 249 6.55 16.46 -13.85
N ILE A 250 6.98 17.34 -14.75
CA ILE A 250 7.41 17.10 -16.15
C ILE A 250 8.61 18.06 -16.33
N TYR A 251 9.90 17.74 -16.49
CA TYR A 251 10.69 16.57 -16.89
C TYR A 251 11.77 16.23 -15.83
N ASN A 252 12.30 15.01 -15.89
CA ASN A 252 13.41 14.49 -15.08
C ASN A 252 14.67 15.38 -15.12
N PHE A 253 15.07 15.91 -13.96
CA PHE A 253 16.35 15.58 -13.30
C PHE A 253 16.05 15.32 -11.82
N GLY A 254 16.29 14.09 -11.33
CA GLY A 254 16.41 13.77 -9.90
C GLY A 254 15.15 13.81 -9.02
N HIS A 255 14.44 12.68 -8.95
CA HIS A 255 13.64 12.11 -7.84
C HIS A 255 12.82 12.96 -6.81
N THR A 256 11.53 12.60 -6.76
CA THR A 256 10.56 12.43 -5.63
C THR A 256 9.52 13.50 -5.19
N SER A 257 8.26 13.08 -5.35
CA SER A 257 7.12 13.06 -4.39
C SER A 257 5.96 14.05 -4.52
N GLY A 258 4.80 13.53 -4.96
CA GLY A 258 3.48 14.16 -4.89
C GLY A 258 2.35 13.18 -5.21
N ARG A 259 1.28 13.16 -4.41
CA ARG A 259 0.22 12.13 -4.33
C ARG A 259 -0.42 11.72 -5.68
N ASN A 260 -0.68 10.41 -5.79
CA ASN A 260 -1.26 9.72 -6.95
C ASN A 260 -2.65 10.25 -7.36
N MET A 261 -2.68 11.07 -8.41
CA MET A 261 -3.75 11.03 -9.41
C MET A 261 -3.75 9.67 -10.09
N GLY A 262 -4.92 9.15 -10.49
CA GLY A 262 -4.99 7.94 -11.30
C GLY A 262 -4.08 8.07 -12.53
N HIS A 263 -3.32 7.03 -12.89
CA HIS A 263 -2.31 7.09 -13.96
C HIS A 263 -2.89 7.64 -15.30
N ALA A 264 -4.18 7.38 -15.57
CA ALA A 264 -4.92 7.95 -16.70
C ALA A 264 -5.23 9.46 -16.57
N GLN A 265 -5.51 9.97 -15.36
CA GLN A 265 -5.72 11.39 -15.08
C GLN A 265 -4.39 12.16 -15.14
N THR A 266 -3.31 11.57 -14.65
CA THR A 266 -1.94 12.12 -14.74
C THR A 266 -1.49 12.21 -16.20
N LEU A 267 -1.74 11.21 -17.04
CA LEU A 267 -1.47 11.29 -18.49
C LEU A 267 -2.32 12.37 -19.18
N GLY A 268 -3.59 12.50 -18.81
CA GLY A 268 -4.50 13.52 -19.35
C GLY A 268 -4.08 14.96 -19.02
N LEU A 269 -3.50 15.19 -17.84
CA LEU A 269 -2.96 16.48 -17.45
C LEU A 269 -1.56 16.72 -18.01
N LYS A 270 -0.68 15.71 -18.04
CA LYS A 270 0.63 15.78 -18.71
C LYS A 270 0.49 16.13 -20.21
N GLY A 271 -0.53 15.59 -20.88
CA GLY A 271 -0.86 15.94 -22.27
C GLY A 271 -1.35 17.38 -22.46
N LYS A 272 -1.91 18.01 -21.42
CA LYS A 272 -2.35 19.41 -21.42
C LYS A 272 -1.25 20.41 -21.05
N THR A 273 -0.16 19.96 -20.41
CA THR A 273 0.86 20.84 -19.80
C THR A 273 2.27 20.58 -20.35
N ASN A 274 2.52 20.86 -21.63
CA ASN A 274 3.90 20.90 -22.12
C ASN A 274 4.59 22.20 -21.69
N LEU A 275 4.97 22.26 -20.41
CA LEU A 275 5.59 23.44 -19.79
C LEU A 275 6.91 23.83 -20.45
N LEU A 276 7.71 22.84 -20.86
CA LEU A 276 8.96 23.13 -21.57
C LEU A 276 8.68 23.79 -22.92
N LYS A 277 7.66 23.35 -23.67
CA LYS A 277 7.24 24.04 -24.90
C LYS A 277 6.73 25.44 -24.62
N ALA A 278 5.97 25.64 -23.53
CA ALA A 278 5.50 26.97 -23.13
C ALA A 278 6.66 27.93 -22.82
N LEU A 279 7.65 27.47 -22.05
CA LEU A 279 8.85 28.26 -21.72
C LEU A 279 9.70 28.55 -22.98
N LYS A 280 9.95 27.52 -23.80
CA LYS A 280 10.71 27.69 -25.05
C LYS A 280 10.01 28.63 -26.04
N SER A 281 8.68 28.63 -26.07
CA SER A 281 7.91 29.51 -26.98
C SER A 281 8.10 31.00 -26.70
N VAL A 282 8.57 31.36 -25.50
CA VAL A 282 8.88 32.74 -25.10
C VAL A 282 10.38 32.97 -24.88
N GLY A 283 11.22 32.06 -25.38
CA GLY A 283 12.68 32.18 -25.31
C GLY A 283 13.32 31.83 -23.96
N ILE A 284 12.60 31.15 -23.07
CA ILE A 284 13.13 30.63 -21.81
C ILE A 284 13.60 29.19 -22.05
N ASN A 285 14.92 28.97 -22.06
CA ASN A 285 15.55 27.70 -22.38
C ASN A 285 16.34 27.15 -21.19
N PRO A 286 16.46 25.81 -21.06
CA PRO A 286 17.38 25.18 -20.11
C PRO A 286 18.80 25.30 -20.66
N ASP A 287 19.40 26.47 -20.53
CA ASP A 287 20.70 26.82 -21.13
C ASP A 287 21.70 27.36 -20.10
N GLY A 288 21.37 27.30 -18.81
CA GLY A 288 22.17 27.87 -17.72
C GLY A 288 22.04 29.39 -17.57
N ASN A 289 21.20 30.06 -18.37
CA ASN A 289 20.97 31.49 -18.23
C ASN A 289 19.97 31.82 -17.11
N SER A 290 20.07 33.05 -16.61
CA SER A 290 19.14 33.60 -15.62
C SER A 290 17.95 34.31 -16.26
N TYR A 291 16.74 33.93 -15.83
CA TYR A 291 15.48 34.48 -16.28
C TYR A 291 14.72 35.14 -15.13
N SER A 292 13.86 36.12 -15.46
CA SER A 292 12.96 36.72 -14.48
C SER A 292 11.96 35.68 -13.96
N LEU A 293 11.86 35.55 -12.63
CA LEU A 293 10.87 34.69 -11.98
C LEU A 293 9.45 35.04 -12.43
N GLN A 294 9.17 36.34 -12.62
CA GLN A 294 7.87 36.80 -13.09
C GLN A 294 7.59 36.36 -14.54
N ASN A 295 8.61 36.37 -15.40
CA ASN A 295 8.45 35.95 -16.79
C ASN A 295 8.18 34.44 -16.89
N ILE A 296 8.86 33.63 -16.07
CA ILE A 296 8.60 32.18 -15.95
C ILE A 296 7.15 31.93 -15.52
N LYS A 297 6.70 32.59 -14.44
CA LYS A 297 5.32 32.47 -13.94
C LYS A 297 4.29 32.88 -14.99
N ASN A 298 4.52 33.99 -15.69
CA ASN A 298 3.63 34.49 -16.73
C ASN A 298 3.56 33.56 -17.94
N ALA A 299 4.69 32.99 -18.37
CA ALA A 299 4.75 32.05 -19.49
C ALA A 299 3.95 30.77 -19.19
N ILE A 300 4.13 30.22 -17.99
CA ILE A 300 3.39 29.03 -17.55
C ILE A 300 1.90 29.35 -17.41
N LYS A 301 1.55 30.46 -16.74
CA LYS A 301 0.14 30.89 -16.59
C LYS A 301 -0.53 31.14 -17.94
N GLY A 302 0.17 31.75 -18.89
CA GLY A 302 -0.34 31.96 -20.25
C GLY A 302 -0.61 30.66 -21.01
N ALA A 303 0.17 29.61 -20.75
CA ALA A 303 0.01 28.32 -21.42
C ALA A 303 -1.08 27.43 -20.79
N ILE A 304 -1.27 27.48 -19.47
CA ILE A 304 -2.14 26.53 -18.76
C ILE A 304 -3.35 27.17 -18.07
N GLY A 305 -3.42 28.51 -18.01
CA GLY A 305 -4.50 29.28 -17.39
C GLY A 305 -4.37 29.51 -15.88
N TYR A 306 -3.40 28.88 -15.21
CA TYR A 306 -3.27 28.90 -13.74
C TYR A 306 -1.89 29.35 -13.30
N THR A 307 -1.83 30.06 -12.15
CA THR A 307 -0.58 30.61 -11.63
C THR A 307 0.27 29.51 -10.96
N PRO A 308 1.50 29.23 -11.43
CA PRO A 308 2.34 28.23 -10.79
C PRO A 308 2.99 28.78 -9.52
N TRP A 309 3.32 27.88 -8.60
CA TRP A 309 4.34 28.14 -7.59
C TRP A 309 5.69 27.62 -8.08
N ILE A 310 6.73 28.40 -7.80
CA ILE A 310 8.09 28.08 -8.22
C ILE A 310 8.94 27.93 -6.97
N GLU A 311 9.56 26.77 -6.85
CA GLU A 311 10.59 26.53 -5.86
C GLU A 311 11.96 26.68 -6.48
N CYS A 312 12.86 27.26 -5.69
CA CYS A 312 14.23 27.45 -6.08
C CYS A 312 15.15 26.79 -5.06
N ASN A 313 16.19 26.14 -5.57
CA ASN A 313 17.34 25.72 -4.79
C ASN A 313 18.48 26.73 -4.99
N VAL A 314 19.58 26.51 -4.26
CA VAL A 314 20.78 27.33 -4.34
C VAL A 314 21.92 26.44 -4.82
N ASP A 315 22.63 26.88 -5.87
CA ASP A 315 23.76 26.14 -6.42
C ASP A 315 25.02 26.28 -5.56
N ALA A 316 26.10 25.58 -5.96
CA ALA A 316 27.38 25.65 -5.27
C ALA A 316 28.01 27.07 -5.27
N SER A 317 27.54 27.97 -6.13
CA SER A 317 27.97 29.36 -6.26
C SER A 317 27.08 30.35 -5.51
N GLY A 318 26.01 29.89 -4.86
CA GLY A 318 25.05 30.73 -4.14
C GLY A 318 23.93 31.31 -5.01
N ASN A 319 23.78 30.91 -6.27
CA ASN A 319 22.76 31.40 -7.19
C ASN A 319 21.43 30.68 -6.97
N SER A 320 20.33 31.42 -7.03
CA SER A 320 18.98 30.87 -7.01
C SER A 320 18.67 30.20 -8.36
N GLN A 321 18.37 28.91 -8.34
CA GLN A 321 18.09 28.09 -9.53
C GLN A 321 16.65 27.60 -9.54
N LEU A 322 16.06 27.45 -10.73
CA LEU A 322 14.75 26.83 -10.91
C LEU A 322 14.84 25.35 -10.51
N TYR A 323 14.15 24.98 -9.43
CA TYR A 323 14.17 23.61 -8.91
C TYR A 323 12.89 22.87 -9.28
N GLN A 324 11.74 23.40 -8.85
CA GLN A 324 10.45 22.72 -9.04
C GLN A 324 9.35 23.71 -9.39
N ILE A 325 8.40 23.25 -10.22
CA ILE A 325 7.21 24.00 -10.62
C ILE A 325 6.00 23.23 -10.11
N TYR A 326 5.14 23.92 -9.37
CA TYR A 326 3.98 23.33 -8.73
C TYR A 326 2.69 23.95 -9.22
N LEU A 327 1.71 23.07 -9.43
CA LEU A 327 0.37 23.40 -9.91
C LEU A 327 -0.66 22.79 -8.97
N CYS A 328 -1.76 23.49 -8.76
CA CYS A 328 -2.85 22.98 -7.95
C CYS A 328 -3.88 22.26 -8.82
N VAL A 329 -4.45 21.22 -8.22
CA VAL A 329 -5.40 20.32 -8.85
C VAL A 329 -6.63 20.21 -7.96
N ASP A 330 -7.80 19.99 -8.54
CA ASP A 330 -9.01 19.78 -7.75
C ASP A 330 -8.92 18.53 -6.86
N THR A 331 -9.82 18.41 -5.89
CA THR A 331 -9.85 17.33 -4.91
C THR A 331 -10.04 15.93 -5.51
N PHE A 332 -10.46 15.87 -6.79
CA PHE A 332 -10.70 14.64 -7.53
C PHE A 332 -9.57 14.32 -8.51
N GLY A 333 -8.57 15.20 -8.63
CA GLY A 333 -7.48 15.08 -9.58
C GLY A 333 -7.94 15.15 -11.05
N SER A 334 -9.05 15.83 -11.34
CA SER A 334 -9.63 15.88 -12.69
C SER A 334 -9.22 17.11 -13.52
N GLY A 335 -8.75 18.18 -12.87
CA GLY A 335 -8.42 19.45 -13.51
C GLY A 335 -7.47 20.31 -12.68
N LEU A 336 -6.85 21.29 -13.36
CA LEU A 336 -6.06 22.34 -12.70
C LEU A 336 -7.00 23.38 -12.07
N ILE A 337 -6.59 23.92 -10.92
CA ILE A 337 -7.27 24.99 -10.21
C ILE A 337 -6.27 26.07 -9.77
N GLU A 338 -6.74 27.28 -9.42
CA GLU A 338 -5.87 28.27 -8.78
C GLU A 338 -5.49 27.80 -7.37
N CYS A 339 -4.22 28.02 -7.01
CA CYS A 339 -3.71 27.61 -5.72
C CYS A 339 -4.26 28.51 -4.61
N PRO A 340 -5.01 27.96 -3.62
CA PRO A 340 -5.56 28.77 -2.54
C PRO A 340 -4.48 29.25 -1.57
N ILE A 341 -3.40 28.48 -1.44
CA ILE A 341 -2.26 28.77 -0.56
C ILE A 341 -0.99 28.34 -1.29
N PHE A 342 0.02 29.21 -1.28
CA PHE A 342 1.34 28.90 -1.80
C PHE A 342 2.26 28.37 -0.70
N PRO A 343 3.10 27.36 -1.00
CA PRO A 343 4.16 26.94 -0.08
C PRO A 343 5.10 28.09 0.28
N LYS A 344 5.72 27.99 1.46
CA LYS A 344 6.72 28.96 1.91
C LYS A 344 8.05 28.64 1.22
N GLY A 345 8.65 29.62 0.57
CA GLY A 345 9.97 29.51 -0.06
C GLY A 345 10.44 30.86 -0.57
N LYS A 346 11.75 30.99 -0.82
CA LYS A 346 12.35 32.22 -1.34
C LYS A 346 13.08 31.91 -2.64
N CYS A 347 12.60 32.49 -3.73
CA CYS A 347 13.32 32.58 -5.00
C CYS A 347 13.86 34.00 -5.19
N GLY A 348 14.99 34.14 -5.87
CA GLY A 348 15.44 35.43 -6.37
C GLY A 348 14.47 36.03 -7.40
N SER A 349 14.56 37.34 -7.64
CA SER A 349 13.79 38.00 -8.72
C SER A 349 14.24 37.54 -10.12
N LYS A 350 15.50 37.10 -10.23
CA LYS A 350 16.04 36.32 -11.34
C LYS A 350 16.54 34.98 -10.83
N ILE A 351 16.26 33.93 -11.58
CA ILE A 351 16.67 32.57 -11.26
C ILE A 351 17.25 31.91 -12.50
N GLU A 352 18.29 31.10 -12.30
CA GLU A 352 18.91 30.33 -13.37
C GLU A 352 18.01 29.17 -13.80
N PHE A 353 17.95 28.88 -15.11
CA PHE A 353 17.34 27.67 -15.63
C PHE A 353 18.46 26.68 -16.01
N PRO A 354 18.69 25.64 -15.17
CA PRO A 354 19.80 24.72 -15.38
C PRO A 354 19.76 24.06 -16.76
N SER A 355 20.94 23.88 -17.35
CA SER A 355 21.07 23.25 -18.67
C SER A 355 20.84 21.74 -18.60
N PHE A 356 20.08 21.20 -19.56
CA PHE A 356 19.91 19.77 -19.76
C PHE A 356 19.46 19.37 -21.17
#